data_AF-A0A840RPL1-F1
#
_entry.id   AF-A0A840RPL1-F1
#
_cell.length_a   1.000
_cell.length_b   1.000
_cell.length_c   1.000
_cell.angle_alpha   90.00
_cell.angle_beta   90.00
_cell.angle_gamma   90.00
#
_symmetry.space_group_name_H-M   'P 1'
#
loop_
_entity.id
_entity.type
_entity.pdbx_description
1 polymer ?
#
loop_
_entity_poly.entity_id
_entity_poly.type
_entity_poly.pdbx_seq_one_letter_code
_entity_poly.pdbx_strand_id
1 'polypeptide(L)' 'MLKEVQMSIKMEAALRDQFMAVAADRHRPAAQIIRDLMRLYIAENETPNALTAETLRKSERGEDVYSASNAADLFKQLGI' A
#
# COMPACT_ATOMS: atom_id res chain seq x y z
N MET A 1 -3.95 -12.94 -22.36
CA MET A 1 -4.15 -13.67 -21.09
C MET A 1 -2.91 -13.46 -20.24
N LEU A 2 -3.06 -12.90 -19.03
CA LEU A 2 -1.94 -12.83 -18.08
C LEU A 2 -1.55 -14.26 -17.70
N LYS A 3 -0.25 -14.55 -17.69
CA LYS A 3 0.25 -15.88 -17.33
C LYS A 3 0.03 -16.10 -15.84
N GLU A 4 -0.75 -17.11 -15.48
CA GLU A 4 -0.90 -17.50 -14.08
C GLU A 4 0.44 -18.05 -13.56
N VAL A 5 0.84 -17.62 -12.36
CA VAL A 5 2.10 -18.02 -11.72
C VAL A 5 1.76 -18.72 -10.41
N GLN A 6 2.40 -19.86 -10.16
CA GLN A 6 2.27 -20.59 -8.91
C GLN A 6 3.36 -20.16 -7.93
N MET A 7 2.97 -19.88 -6.69
CA MET A 7 3.88 -19.61 -5.59
C MET A 7 3.73 -20.71 -4.53
N SER A 8 4.85 -21.29 -4.09
CA SER A 8 4.90 -22.31 -3.04
C SER A 8 5.58 -21.73 -1.80
N ILE A 9 4.90 -21.82 -0.65
CA ILE A 9 5.39 -21.31 0.63
C ILE A 9 5.62 -22.48 1.58
N LYS A 10 6.78 -22.54 2.22
CA LYS A 10 7.03 -23.43 3.37
C LYS A 10 6.50 -22.75 4.63
N MET A 11 5.75 -23.49 5.44
CA MET A 11 5.19 -23.00 6.70
C MET A 11 5.07 -24.16 7.70
N GLU A 12 4.93 -23.82 8.97
CA GLU A 12 4.70 -24.76 10.05
C GLU A 12 3.36 -25.48 9.87
N ALA A 13 3.34 -26.80 10.11
CA ALA A 13 2.12 -27.60 9.97
C ALA A 13 0.98 -27.07 10.83
N ALA A 14 1.27 -26.70 12.08
CA ALA A 14 0.28 -26.16 13.01
C ALA A 14 -0.33 -24.84 12.53
N LEU A 15 0.45 -23.98 11.87
CA LEU A 15 -0.04 -22.71 11.31
C LEU A 15 -0.96 -22.95 10.12
N ARG A 16 -0.57 -23.87 9.21
CA ARG A 16 -1.40 -24.28 8.08
C ARG A 16 -2.76 -24.80 8.56
N ASP A 17 -2.76 -25.69 9.53
CA ASP A 17 -3.99 -26.33 10.00
C ASP A 17 -4.93 -25.33 10.66
N GLN A 18 -4.41 -24.42 11.49
CA GLN A 18 -5.18 -23.32 12.08
C GLN A 18 -5.75 -22.39 11.00
N PHE A 19 -4.94 -22.00 10.02
CA PHE A 19 -5.39 -21.11 8.95
C PHE A 19 -6.49 -21.76 8.11
N MET A 20 -6.35 -23.05 7.78
CA MET A 20 -7.34 -23.81 7.03
C MET A 20 -8.66 -23.96 7.81
N ALA A 21 -8.60 -24.17 9.12
CA ALA A 21 -9.80 -24.25 9.96
C ALA A 21 -10.58 -22.92 9.94
N VAL A 22 -9.89 -21.79 10.10
CA VAL A 22 -10.53 -20.45 10.04
C VAL A 22 -11.05 -20.13 8.64
N ALA A 23 -10.33 -20.52 7.58
CA ALA A 23 -10.76 -20.32 6.21
C ALA A 23 -12.04 -21.12 5.88
N ALA A 24 -12.12 -22.36 6.38
CA ALA A 24 -13.28 -23.23 6.22
C ALA A 24 -14.52 -22.66 6.94
N ASP A 25 -14.35 -22.18 8.17
CA ASP A 25 -15.41 -21.51 8.94
C ASP A 25 -15.97 -20.28 8.21
N ARG A 26 -15.10 -19.52 7.54
CA ARG A 26 -15.50 -18.35 6.74
C ARG A 26 -15.96 -18.69 5.32
N HIS A 27 -16.04 -19.98 4.95
CA HIS A 27 -16.38 -20.46 3.61
C HIS A 27 -15.57 -19.79 2.48
N ARG A 28 -14.30 -19.44 2.74
CA ARG A 28 -13.42 -18.76 1.79
C ARG A 28 -12.21 -19.63 1.47
N PRO A 29 -11.83 -19.78 0.18
CA PRO A 29 -10.61 -20.48 -0.17
C PRO A 29 -9.37 -19.82 0.45
N ALA A 30 -8.50 -20.61 1.07
CA ALA A 30 -7.24 -20.15 1.66
C ALA A 30 -6.42 -19.29 0.67
N ALA A 31 -6.31 -19.71 -0.59
CA ALA A 31 -5.60 -18.97 -1.64
C ALA A 31 -6.25 -17.61 -1.97
N GLN A 32 -7.56 -17.45 -1.79
CA GLN A 32 -8.22 -16.16 -1.95
C GLN A 32 -7.85 -15.22 -0.80
N ILE A 33 -7.87 -15.73 0.44
CA ILE A 33 -7.48 -14.95 1.62
C ILE A 33 -6.03 -14.48 1.50
N ILE A 34 -5.10 -15.35 1.10
CA ILE A 34 -3.69 -14.99 0.90
C ILE A 34 -3.54 -13.92 -0.19
N ARG A 35 -4.25 -14.04 -1.32
CA ARG A 35 -4.22 -13.01 -2.37
C ARG A 35 -4.75 -11.66 -1.88
N ASP A 36 -5.79 -11.66 -1.05
CA ASP A 36 -6.33 -10.42 -0.49
C ASP A 36 -5.38 -9.79 0.53
N LEU A 37 -4.73 -10.61 1.37
CA LEU A 37 -3.68 -10.16 2.29
C LEU A 37 -2.48 -9.56 1.54
N MET A 38 -2.06 -10.16 0.42
CA MET A 38 -1.01 -9.59 -0.43
C MET A 38 -1.39 -8.23 -0.99
N ARG A 39 -2.62 -8.08 -1.50
CA ARG A 39 -3.11 -6.79 -2.01
C ARG A 39 -3.15 -5.73 -0.92
N LEU A 40 -3.63 -6.11 0.26
CA LEU A 40 -3.65 -5.21 1.42
C LEU A 40 -2.24 -4.78 1.80
N TYR A 41 -1.31 -5.73 1.90
CA TYR A 41 0.09 -5.45 2.22
C TYR A 41 0.76 -4.53 1.19
N ILE A 42 0.52 -4.75 -0.11
CA ILE A 42 1.01 -3.85 -1.17
C ILE A 42 0.40 -2.45 -0.99
N ALA A 43 -0.93 -2.34 -0.82
CA ALA A 43 -1.60 -1.06 -0.68
C ALA A 43 -1.14 -0.28 0.56
N GLU A 44 -0.87 -0.97 1.67
CA GLU A 44 -0.32 -0.37 2.90
C GLU A 44 1.12 0.13 2.71
N ASN A 45 1.92 -0.56 1.89
CA ASN A 45 3.32 -0.20 1.65
C ASN A 45 3.52 0.70 0.42
N GLU A 46 2.49 0.87 -0.43
CA GLU A 46 2.42 1.87 -1.49
C GLU A 46 2.08 3.27 -0.93
N THR A 47 2.22 3.50 0.38
CA THR A 47 2.40 4.86 0.92
C THR A 47 3.59 5.52 0.22
N PRO A 48 3.39 6.61 -0.53
CA PRO A 48 2.23 7.49 -0.51
C PRO A 48 1.14 7.14 -1.55
N ASN A 49 -0.12 7.41 -1.22
CA ASN A 49 -1.25 7.29 -2.16
C ASN A 49 -0.96 8.03 -3.49
N ALA A 50 -1.69 7.70 -4.55
CA ALA A 50 -1.41 8.20 -5.90
C ALA A 50 -1.27 9.74 -5.97
N LEU A 51 -2.09 10.49 -5.23
CA LEU A 51 -2.00 11.95 -5.19
C LEU A 51 -0.72 12.42 -4.49
N THR A 52 -0.43 11.90 -3.29
CA THR A 52 0.79 12.28 -2.55
C THR A 52 2.05 11.88 -3.30
N ALA A 53 2.08 10.70 -3.93
CA ALA A 53 3.20 10.26 -4.76
C ALA A 53 3.40 11.19 -5.98
N GLU A 54 2.32 11.63 -6.62
CA GLU A 54 2.42 12.58 -7.73
C GLU A 54 2.88 13.97 -7.28
N THR A 55 2.36 14.47 -6.16
CA THR A 55 2.83 15.75 -5.57
C THR A 55 4.33 15.71 -5.30
N LEU A 56 4.86 14.61 -4.73
CA LEU A 56 6.29 14.45 -4.52
C LEU A 56 7.09 14.46 -5.83
N ARG A 57 6.66 13.70 -6.84
CA ARG A 57 7.33 13.68 -8.16
C ARG A 57 7.32 15.04 -8.85
N LYS A 58 6.22 15.80 -8.73
CA LYS A 58 6.13 17.17 -9.23
C LYS A 58 7.15 18.07 -8.53
N SER A 59 7.18 18.04 -7.20
CA SER A 59 8.14 18.82 -6.41
C SER A 59 9.59 18.48 -6.77
N GLU A 60 9.92 17.20 -7.00
CA GLU A 60 11.26 16.77 -7.46
C GLU A 60 11.63 17.34 -8.84
N ARG A 61 10.65 17.55 -9.72
CA ARG A 61 10.83 18.20 -11.03
C ARG A 61 10.81 19.74 -10.97
N GLY A 62 10.60 20.32 -9.77
CA GLY A 62 10.43 21.76 -9.59
C GLY A 62 9.06 22.29 -10.02
N GLU A 63 8.08 21.40 -10.23
CA GLU A 63 6.70 21.74 -10.54
C GLU A 63 5.90 21.96 -9.25
N ASP A 64 5.01 22.96 -9.25
CA ASP A 64 4.16 23.30 -8.11
C ASP A 64 4.96 23.57 -6.79
N VAL A 65 6.21 24.05 -6.92
CA VAL A 65 7.08 24.43 -5.80
C VAL A 65 7.04 25.95 -5.58
N TYR A 66 6.85 26.37 -4.33
CA TYR A 66 6.81 27.77 -3.93
C TYR A 66 7.91 28.07 -2.92
N SER A 67 8.50 29.27 -3.00
CA SER A 67 9.51 29.74 -2.05
C SER A 67 8.96 30.87 -1.19
N ALA A 68 9.36 30.86 0.09
CA ALA A 68 9.07 31.91 1.04
C ALA A 68 10.38 32.43 1.64
N SER A 69 10.46 33.74 1.83
CA SER A 69 11.70 34.38 2.31
C SER A 69 11.92 34.18 3.80
N ASN A 70 10.84 33.94 4.56
CA ASN A 70 10.84 33.67 6.00
C ASN A 70 9.48 33.08 6.42
N ALA A 71 9.35 32.73 7.71
CA ALA A 71 8.12 32.13 8.25
C ALA A 71 6.89 33.05 8.13
N ALA A 72 7.04 34.37 8.33
CA ALA A 72 5.92 35.30 8.24
C ALA A 72 5.38 35.42 6.79
N ASP A 73 6.29 35.40 5.81
CA ASP A 73 5.94 35.32 4.39
C ASP A 73 5.24 34.00 4.04
N LEU A 74 5.73 32.87 4.57
CA LEU A 74 5.11 31.55 4.38
C LEU A 74 3.66 31.53 4.90
N PHE A 75 3.42 31.97 6.13
CA PHE A 75 2.07 31.99 6.71
C PHE A 75 1.12 32.89 5.94
N LYS A 76 1.60 34.07 5.53
CA LYS A 76 0.84 34.99 4.66
C LYS A 76 0.45 34.32 3.33
N GLN A 77 1.35 33.57 2.71
CA GLN A 77 1.08 32.85 1.46
C GLN A 77 0.11 31.69 1.65
N LEU A 78 0.16 30.99 2.79
CA LEU A 78 -0.74 29.88 3.14
C LEU A 78 -2.12 30.34 3.65
N GLY A 79 -2.28 31.61 3.98
CA GLY A 79 -3.54 32.17 4.50
C GLY A 79 -3.91 31.69 5.90
N ILE A 80 -2.90 31.34 6.71
CA ILE A 80 -3.05 30.88 8.10
C ILE A 80 -2.33 31.81 9.09
#